data_AF-A0A0R3VZA3-F1
#
_entry.id   AF-A0A0R3VZA3-F1
#
_cell.length_a   1.000
_cell.length_b   1.000
_cell.length_c   1.000
_cell.angle_alpha   90.00
_cell.angle_beta   90.00
_cell.angle_gamma   90.00
#
_symmetry.space_group_name_H-M   'P 1'
#
loop_
_entity.id
_entity.type
_entity.pdbx_description
1 polymer ?
#
loop_
_entity_poly.entity_id
_entity_poly.type
_entity_poly.pdbx_seq_one_letter_code
_entity_poly.pdbx_strand_id
1 'polypeptide(L)'
;MNAVCLFCCHSAAILRLWSCALNQRLQTLLYCATEAGLSYSVAALDRGLEIAVAGFNEKLLLLYQEIIDVLAHPLTGNNEECLLHDGNFAVYKDRLRQKTCNRLLDPRKLNT
;
A
#
# COMPACT_ATOMS: atom_id res chain seq x y z
N MET A 1 -15.38 6.74 -0.33
CA MET A 1 -15.90 5.56 0.39
C MET A 1 -14.68 4.90 1.02
N ASN A 2 -14.66 4.65 2.34
CA ASN A 2 -13.47 4.13 3.02
C ASN A 2 -13.72 2.66 3.37
N ALA A 3 -12.86 1.77 2.90
CA ALA A 3 -12.92 0.35 3.23
C ALA A 3 -11.65 -0.03 4.00
N VAL A 4 -11.84 -0.62 5.19
CA VAL A 4 -10.73 -1.15 5.99
C VAL A 4 -10.70 -2.66 5.75
N CYS A 5 -9.70 -3.13 5.01
CA CYS A 5 -9.43 -4.56 4.88
C CYS A 5 -8.57 -5.01 6.07
N LEU A 6 -9.19 -5.71 7.02
CA LEU A 6 -8.51 -6.33 8.15
C LEU A 6 -7.70 -7.55 7.69
N PHE A 7 -6.54 -7.32 7.08
CA PHE A 7 -5.46 -8.31 7.08
C PHE A 7 -4.72 -8.22 8.42
N CYS A 8 -5.10 -9.06 9.39
CA CYS A 8 -4.38 -9.21 10.66
C CYS A 8 -3.08 -10.00 10.42
N CYS A 9 -2.02 -9.32 9.97
CA CYS A 9 -0.70 -9.93 9.85
C CYS A 9 -0.01 -9.90 11.23
N HIS A 10 0.53 -11.03 11.70
CA HIS A 10 1.27 -11.17 12.96
C HIS A 10 2.51 -10.25 13.09
N SER A 11 2.90 -9.52 12.02
CA SER A 11 4.00 -8.56 12.04
C SER A 11 3.65 -7.28 11.27
N ALA A 12 3.51 -6.17 12.00
CA ALA A 12 3.27 -4.84 11.42
C ALA A 12 4.35 -4.41 10.42
N ALA A 13 5.59 -4.89 10.58
CA ALA A 13 6.67 -4.64 9.63
C ALA A 13 6.41 -5.28 8.26
N ILE A 14 5.89 -6.50 8.22
CA ILE A 14 5.56 -7.21 6.98
C ILE A 14 4.42 -6.50 6.26
N LEU A 15 3.37 -6.14 6.99
CA LEU A 15 2.24 -5.39 6.44
C LEU A 15 2.69 -4.04 5.85
N ARG A 16 3.62 -3.34 6.52
CA ARG A 16 4.19 -2.09 6.00
C ARG A 16 4.99 -2.30 4.72
N LEU A 17 5.86 -3.31 4.67
CA LEU A 17 6.63 -3.65 3.47
C LEU A 17 5.71 -3.99 2.30
N TRP A 18 4.70 -4.81 2.57
CA TRP A 18 3.72 -5.20 1.57
C TRP A 18 2.88 -4.02 1.07
N SER A 19 2.43 -3.13 1.97
CA SER A 19 1.72 -1.91 1.59
C SER A 19 2.57 -0.96 0.74
N CYS A 20 3.89 -0.92 0.95
CA CYS A 20 4.79 -0.14 0.10
C CYS A 20 4.86 -0.73 -1.31
N ALA A 21 5.04 -2.05 -1.41
CA ALA A 21 5.08 -2.73 -2.71
C ALA A 21 3.76 -2.59 -3.48
N LEU A 22 2.65 -2.80 -2.78
CA LEU A 22 1.31 -2.62 -3.33
C LEU A 22 1.08 -1.19 -3.84
N ASN A 23 1.40 -0.18 -3.05
CA ASN A 23 1.26 1.22 -3.47
C ASN A 23 2.05 1.51 -4.75
N GLN A 24 3.28 0.98 -4.86
CA GLN A 24 4.09 1.19 -6.04
C GLN A 24 3.49 0.54 -7.29
N ARG A 25 2.96 -0.69 -7.17
CA ARG A 25 2.26 -1.35 -8.28
C ARG A 25 0.98 -0.61 -8.68
N LEU A 26 0.16 -0.22 -7.70
CA LEU A 26 -1.04 0.56 -7.92
C LEU A 26 -0.74 1.91 -8.56
N GLN A 27 0.38 2.54 -8.21
CA GLN A 27 0.74 3.85 -8.77
C GLN A 27 1.05 3.77 -10.25
N THR A 28 1.64 2.68 -10.72
CA THR A 28 1.83 2.44 -12.15
C THR A 28 0.51 2.10 -12.85
N LEU A 29 -0.31 1.23 -12.25
CA LEU A 29 -1.57 0.75 -12.86
C LEU A 29 -2.65 1.84 -12.91
N LEU A 30 -2.80 2.59 -11.83
CA LEU A 30 -3.88 3.58 -11.62
C LEU A 30 -3.42 5.01 -11.92
N TYR A 31 -2.29 5.19 -12.62
CA TYR A 31 -1.81 6.51 -13.02
C TYR A 31 -2.86 7.24 -13.87
N CYS A 32 -3.42 6.56 -14.88
CA CYS A 32 -4.47 7.14 -15.73
C CYS A 32 -5.75 7.49 -14.95
N ALA A 33 -6.10 6.69 -13.93
CA ALA A 33 -7.24 6.99 -13.06
C ALA A 33 -6.98 8.26 -12.23
N THR A 34 -5.73 8.44 -11.78
CA THR A 34 -5.28 9.63 -11.05
C THR A 34 -5.37 10.89 -11.92
N GLU A 35 -4.89 10.82 -13.17
CA GLU A 35 -5.02 11.91 -14.15
C GLU A 35 -6.49 12.21 -14.50
N ALA A 36 -7.36 11.18 -14.45
CA ALA A 36 -8.80 11.33 -14.66
C ALA A 36 -9.57 11.87 -13.44
N GLY A 37 -8.87 12.31 -12.37
CA GLY A 37 -9.48 12.91 -11.18
C GLY A 37 -10.03 11.91 -10.16
N LEU A 38 -9.67 10.63 -10.26
CA LEU A 38 -9.91 9.64 -9.21
C LEU A 38 -8.70 9.58 -8.28
N SER A 39 -8.90 9.55 -6.98
CA SER A 39 -7.82 9.41 -6.01
C SER A 39 -7.99 8.16 -5.16
N TYR A 40 -6.87 7.56 -4.80
CA TYR A 40 -6.83 6.42 -3.91
C TYR A 40 -5.69 6.56 -2.90
N SER A 41 -5.82 5.91 -1.76
CA SER A 41 -4.72 5.72 -0.81
C SER A 41 -4.80 4.32 -0.21
N VAL A 42 -3.63 3.71 -0.02
CA VAL A 42 -3.52 2.44 0.69
C VAL A 42 -2.49 2.59 1.81
N ALA A 43 -2.89 2.32 3.05
CA ALA A 43 -2.05 2.53 4.22
C ALA A 43 -2.08 1.33 5.18
N ALA A 44 -0.90 0.86 5.58
CA ALA A 44 -0.76 -0.07 6.69
C ALA A 44 -0.99 0.65 8.02
N LEU A 45 -2.02 0.24 8.74
CA LEU A 45 -2.35 0.64 10.10
C LEU A 45 -1.99 -0.50 11.08
N ASP A 46 -1.95 -0.18 12.37
CA ASP A 46 -1.71 -1.19 13.41
C ASP A 46 -2.82 -2.25 13.48
N ARG A 47 -4.02 -1.91 12.98
CA ARG A 47 -5.21 -2.78 12.90
C ARG A 47 -5.41 -3.50 11.56
N GLY A 48 -4.51 -3.31 10.59
CA GLY A 48 -4.67 -3.88 9.24
C GLY A 48 -4.42 -2.88 8.12
N LEU A 49 -5.04 -3.10 6.95
CA LEU A 49 -4.84 -2.28 5.76
C LEU A 49 -6.05 -1.37 5.52
N GLU A 50 -5.81 -0.07 5.40
CA GLU A 50 -6.83 0.90 5.02
C GLU A 50 -6.74 1.20 3.52
N ILE A 51 -7.88 1.19 2.84
CA ILE A 51 -8.02 1.56 1.43
C ILE A 51 -9.07 2.69 1.37
N ALA A 52 -8.65 3.87 0.96
CA ALA A 52 -9.54 4.98 0.68
C ALA A 52 -9.59 5.24 -0.82
N VAL A 53 -10.79 5.47 -1.33
CA VAL A 53 -11.03 5.87 -2.73
C VAL A 53 -11.97 7.09 -2.76
N ALA A 54 -11.65 8.04 -3.63
CA ALA A 54 -12.40 9.27 -3.83
C ALA A 54 -12.38 9.74 -5.30
N GLY A 55 -13.30 10.65 -5.64
CA GLY A 55 -13.47 11.16 -7.01
C GLY A 55 -14.89 10.94 -7.52
N PHE A 56 -15.04 10.71 -8.83
CA PHE A 56 -16.33 10.54 -9.50
C PHE A 56 -17.02 9.22 -9.11
N ASN A 57 -18.26 9.32 -8.65
CA ASN A 57 -19.04 8.18 -8.13
C ASN A 57 -19.23 7.05 -9.16
N GLU A 58 -19.39 7.38 -10.43
CA GLU A 58 -19.67 6.40 -11.50
C GLU A 58 -18.54 5.39 -11.71
N LYS A 59 -17.29 5.80 -11.47
CA LYS A 59 -16.09 4.96 -11.68
C LYS A 59 -15.41 4.53 -10.37
N LEU A 60 -15.96 4.96 -9.23
CA LEU A 60 -15.42 4.65 -7.91
C LEU A 60 -15.45 3.15 -7.60
N LEU A 61 -16.51 2.45 -8.03
CA LEU A 61 -16.62 1.00 -7.87
C LEU A 61 -15.57 0.26 -8.71
N LEU A 62 -15.35 0.68 -9.96
CA LEU A 62 -14.34 0.08 -10.85
C LEU A 62 -12.92 0.26 -10.29
N LEU A 63 -12.62 1.46 -9.77
CA LEU A 63 -11.33 1.72 -9.12
C LEU A 63 -11.13 0.82 -7.90
N TYR A 64 -12.16 0.66 -7.08
CA TYR A 64 -12.10 -0.19 -5.91
C TYR A 64 -11.92 -1.66 -6.30
N GLN A 65 -12.65 -2.13 -7.31
CA GLN A 65 -12.54 -3.50 -7.81
C GLN A 65 -11.12 -3.80 -8.30
N GLU A 66 -10.51 -2.91 -9.08
CA GLU A 66 -9.12 -3.10 -9.52
C GLU A 66 -8.11 -3.17 -8.37
N ILE A 67 -8.28 -2.34 -7.34
CA ILE A 67 -7.42 -2.40 -6.15
C ILE A 67 -7.58 -3.77 -5.47
N ILE A 68 -8.81 -4.28 -5.36
CA ILE A 68 -9.10 -5.58 -4.75
C ILE A 68 -8.58 -6.73 -5.61
N ASP A 69 -8.66 -6.65 -6.93
CA ASP A 69 -8.15 -7.68 -7.83
C ASP A 69 -6.63 -7.80 -7.71
N VAL A 70 -5.91 -6.67 -7.62
CA VAL A 70 -4.46 -6.67 -7.34
C VAL A 70 -4.14 -7.25 -5.95
N LEU A 71 -4.97 -6.96 -4.95
CA LEU A 71 -4.83 -7.50 -3.59
C LEU A 71 -5.09 -9.02 -3.54
N ALA A 72 -6.05 -9.51 -4.32
CA ALA A 72 -6.46 -10.91 -4.36
C ALA A 72 -5.54 -11.76 -5.27
N HIS A 73 -4.84 -11.15 -6.22
CA HIS A 73 -3.98 -11.83 -7.19
C HIS A 73 -2.98 -12.84 -6.56
N PRO A 74 -2.27 -12.51 -5.46
CA PRO A 74 -1.37 -13.46 -4.81
C PRO A 74 -2.10 -14.65 -4.13
N LEU A 75 -3.40 -14.53 -3.88
CA LEU A 75 -4.22 -15.52 -3.18
C LEU A 75 -4.92 -16.48 -4.15
N THR A 76 -5.21 -16.04 -5.38
CA THR A 76 -6.00 -16.77 -6.38
C THR A 76 -5.17 -17.58 -7.37
N GLY A 77 -3.84 -17.37 -7.40
CA GLY A 77 -2.90 -18.32 -7.99
C GLY A 77 -2.68 -18.20 -9.50
N ASN A 78 -1.53 -17.64 -9.87
CA ASN A 78 -0.59 -18.10 -10.90
C ASN A 78 0.74 -17.38 -10.64
N ASN A 79 1.77 -18.13 -10.24
CA ASN A 79 3.04 -17.65 -9.63
C ASN A 79 3.98 -16.92 -10.62
N GLU A 80 3.56 -15.85 -11.29
CA GLU A 80 4.47 -15.14 -12.23
C GLU A 80 4.82 -13.70 -11.81
N GLU A 81 3.97 -12.99 -11.06
CA GLU A 81 4.28 -11.65 -10.55
C GLU A 81 3.97 -11.51 -9.04
N CYS A 82 4.90 -11.94 -8.19
CA CYS A 82 4.85 -11.61 -6.77
C CYS A 82 5.12 -10.10 -6.55
N LEU A 83 4.25 -9.44 -5.77
CA LEU A 83 4.45 -8.02 -5.35
C LEU A 83 5.83 -7.79 -4.70
N LEU A 84 6.33 -8.79 -3.99
CA LEU A 84 7.65 -8.80 -3.39
C LEU A 84 8.53 -9.86 -4.07
N HIS A 85 9.63 -9.41 -4.65
CA HIS A 85 10.72 -10.24 -5.16
C HIS A 85 12.01 -9.86 -4.42
N ASP A 86 13.03 -10.73 -4.39
CA ASP A 86 14.23 -10.51 -3.56
C ASP A 86 14.89 -9.14 -3.80
N GLY A 87 14.95 -8.71 -5.07
CA GLY A 87 15.46 -7.39 -5.46
C GLY A 87 14.69 -6.20 -4.89
N ASN A 88 13.35 -6.18 -5.00
CA ASN A 88 12.55 -5.04 -4.50
C ASN A 88 12.39 -5.11 -2.98
N PHE A 89 12.41 -6.31 -2.40
CA PHE A 89 12.32 -6.51 -0.97
C PHE A 89 13.48 -5.83 -0.24
N ALA A 90 14.71 -5.98 -0.74
CA ALA A 90 15.89 -5.31 -0.19
C ALA A 90 15.72 -3.78 -0.19
N VAL A 91 15.24 -3.21 -1.31
CA VAL A 91 14.99 -1.77 -1.46
C VAL A 91 13.91 -1.29 -0.49
N TYR A 92 12.77 -1.99 -0.39
CA TYR A 92 11.69 -1.62 0.52
C TYR A 92 12.09 -1.76 1.98
N LYS A 93 12.86 -2.78 2.31
CA LYS A 93 13.42 -2.99 3.65
C LYS A 93 14.31 -1.81 4.05
N ASP A 94 15.24 -1.40 3.19
CA ASP A 94 16.12 -0.28 3.51
C ASP A 94 15.37 1.06 3.57
N ARG A 95 14.40 1.29 2.68
CA ARG A 95 13.50 2.45 2.76
C ARG A 95 12.71 2.48 4.07
N LEU A 96 12.19 1.35 4.53
CA LEU A 96 11.45 1.25 5.79
C LEU A 96 12.37 1.52 6.99
N ARG A 97 13.59 0.99 6.98
CA ARG A 97 14.62 1.26 8.00
C ARG A 97 14.94 2.74 8.06
N GLN A 98 15.24 3.36 6.92
CA GLN A 98 15.56 4.79 6.87
C GLN A 98 14.40 5.66 7.36
N LYS A 99 13.16 5.38 6.93
CA LYS A 99 11.97 6.10 7.40
C LYS A 99 11.80 5.98 8.92
N THR A 100 12.10 4.81 9.48
CA THR A 100 12.03 4.57 10.93
C THR A 100 13.13 5.33 11.67
N CYS A 101 14.38 5.28 11.19
CA CYS A 101 15.49 6.06 11.76
C CYS A 101 15.19 7.56 11.71
N ASN A 102 14.72 8.09 10.58
CA ASN A 102 14.37 9.51 10.45
C ASN A 102 13.28 9.93 11.44
N ARG A 103 12.30 9.06 11.72
CA ARG A 103 11.25 9.33 12.71
C ARG A 103 11.76 9.32 14.14
N LEU A 104 12.71 8.45 14.45
CA LEU A 104 13.32 8.33 15.79
C LEU A 104 14.33 9.45 16.07
N LEU A 105 15.07 9.87 15.05
CA LEU A 105 16.10 10.90 15.14
C LEU A 105 15.56 12.31 14.86
N ASP A 106 14.24 12.49 14.88
CA ASP A 106 13.60 13.79 14.65
C ASP A 106 13.96 14.75 15.81
N PRO A 107 14.74 15.82 15.56
CA PRO A 107 15.19 16.74 16.61
C PRO A 107 14.03 17.39 17.37
N ARG A 108 12.88 17.56 16.71
CA ARG A 108 11.67 18.16 17.30
C ARG A 108 11.07 17.29 18.40
N LYS A 109 11.36 15.99 18.42
CA LYS A 109 10.88 15.03 19.42
C LYS A 109 11.93 14.69 20.47
N LEU A 110 13.19 14.98 20.20
CA LEU A 110 14.32 14.70 21.11
C LEU A 110 14.64 15.89 22.03
N ASN A 111 14.26 17.11 21.64
CA ASN A 111 14.47 18.33 22.43
C ASN A 111 13.27 18.66 23.36
N THR A 112 12.40 17.69 23.63
CA THR A 112 11.29 17.81 24.60
C THR A 112 11.55 16.86 25.76
#